data_AF-A0A0D5Y666-F1
#
_entry.id   AF-A0A0D5Y666-F1
#
_cell.length_a   1.000
_cell.length_b   1.000
_cell.length_c   1.000
_cell.angle_alpha   90.00
_cell.angle_beta   90.00
_cell.angle_gamma   90.00
#
_symmetry.space_group_name_H-M   'P 1'
#
loop_
_entity.id
_entity.type
_entity.pdbx_description
1 polymer ?
#
loop_
_entity_poly.entity_id
_entity_poly.type
_entity_poly.pdbx_seq_one_letter_code
_entity_poly.pdbx_strand_id
1 'polypeptide(L)'
;MKSFNALPLALAVLLAACASTAPEKNGPKVPELNDTLPKLTLEGVLPKVTPNEYCNPAMDADVLYGAGYKLYEAEEFKDAKSCFAMAAPHYTRAFCYLSTSTDQEQDRPKAERDRESFNYIAYSASQNDWCAEYGMYATYWFGDKGIAQDKHLAVRWLERSALHGNPEPQQSLADAAEESGDLVKAYAWLKIIDNTEDTSQLDALKGKMSPGQLAAGEQRFNELKARVTSKQVMYDEARDEEVAIFSAEIHFDLPDLFKGMTTAERQAFVKAAIAKARDSGKFDLHYAVTQYIIVSRLAQQRYPGVDVLQNPKLVAAINNVNDGLEATAKKSLAIMQKSYK
;
A
#
# COMPACT_ATOMS: atom_id res chain seq x y z
N MET A 1 38.89 46.83 -50.34
CA MET A 1 38.57 48.14 -49.72
C MET A 1 37.17 48.01 -49.14
N LYS A 2 37.08 47.66 -47.85
CA LYS A 2 36.78 48.56 -46.71
C LYS A 2 35.45 49.29 -46.85
N SER A 3 34.43 48.80 -46.14
CA SER A 3 33.35 49.62 -45.58
C SER A 3 32.93 49.02 -44.24
N PHE A 4 32.80 49.91 -43.26
CA PHE A 4 32.50 49.68 -41.85
C PHE A 4 31.09 49.11 -41.64
N ASN A 5 30.92 48.32 -40.58
CA ASN A 5 29.69 48.38 -39.79
C ASN A 5 30.00 48.18 -38.31
N ALA A 6 29.47 49.10 -37.51
CA ALA A 6 29.68 49.26 -36.08
C ALA A 6 28.84 48.27 -35.27
N LEU A 7 29.35 47.85 -34.11
CA LEU A 7 28.57 47.20 -33.05
C LEU A 7 28.66 48.09 -31.79
N PRO A 8 27.56 48.33 -31.06
CA PRO A 8 27.59 49.12 -29.84
C PRO A 8 27.99 48.28 -28.62
N LEU A 9 28.72 48.92 -27.69
CA LEU A 9 29.05 48.46 -26.34
C LEU A 9 27.78 48.05 -25.56
N ALA A 10 27.77 46.84 -25.01
CA ALA A 10 26.83 46.44 -23.96
C ALA A 10 27.46 46.72 -22.58
N LEU A 11 26.78 47.58 -21.83
CA LEU A 11 27.10 48.01 -20.47
C LEU A 11 26.74 46.88 -19.49
N ALA A 12 27.71 46.23 -18.86
CA ALA A 12 27.47 45.25 -17.80
C ALA A 12 27.33 45.96 -16.45
N VAL A 13 26.12 45.98 -15.89
CA VAL A 13 25.84 46.47 -14.54
C VAL A 13 26.06 45.32 -13.55
N LEU A 14 27.05 45.48 -12.67
CA LEU A 14 27.31 44.59 -11.54
C LEU A 14 26.27 44.84 -10.43
N LEU A 15 25.34 43.91 -10.23
CA LEU A 15 24.51 43.83 -9.03
C LEU A 15 25.22 42.96 -7.99
N ALA A 16 25.77 43.59 -6.97
CA ALA A 16 26.26 42.91 -5.77
C ALA A 16 25.05 42.44 -4.93
N ALA A 17 24.77 41.14 -4.93
CA ALA A 17 23.82 40.53 -4.02
C ALA A 17 24.56 40.07 -2.76
N CYS A 18 24.26 40.70 -1.62
CA CYS A 18 24.63 40.21 -0.30
C CYS A 18 23.89 38.90 -0.02
N ALA A 19 24.57 37.76 -0.14
CA ALA A 19 24.08 36.49 0.38
C ALA A 19 24.38 36.43 1.89
N SER A 20 23.36 36.66 2.71
CA SER A 20 23.40 36.34 4.13
C SER A 20 23.29 34.81 4.29
N THR A 21 24.42 34.14 4.51
CA THR A 21 24.42 32.74 4.94
C THR A 21 23.89 32.66 6.36
N ALA A 22 22.77 31.97 6.55
CA ALA A 22 22.28 31.62 7.88
C ALA A 22 23.32 30.72 8.57
N PRO A 23 23.56 30.87 9.89
CA PRO A 23 24.54 30.08 10.61
C PRO A 23 24.11 28.60 10.65
N GLU A 24 25.02 27.71 10.25
CA GLU A 24 24.86 26.26 10.41
C GLU A 24 24.66 25.93 11.90
N LYS A 25 23.54 25.27 12.22
CA LYS A 25 23.22 24.84 13.58
C LYS A 25 24.18 23.70 13.97
N ASN A 26 25.22 24.03 14.73
CA ASN A 26 26.20 23.11 15.33
C ASN A 26 25.63 22.29 16.51
N GLY A 27 24.46 21.66 16.33
CA GLY A 27 23.94 20.65 17.25
C GLY A 27 24.37 19.24 16.83
N PRO A 28 24.24 18.22 17.71
CA PRO A 28 24.40 16.82 17.29
C PRO A 28 23.43 16.53 16.14
N LYS A 29 23.93 16.06 15.00
CA LYS A 29 23.08 15.62 13.89
C LYS A 29 22.27 14.42 14.38
N VAL A 30 20.94 14.58 14.43
CA VAL A 30 20.01 13.47 14.66
C VAL A 30 20.15 12.51 13.47
N PRO A 31 20.51 11.22 13.68
CA PRO A 31 20.68 10.28 12.58
C PRO A 31 19.40 10.14 11.75
N GLU A 32 19.52 10.00 10.43
CA GLU A 32 18.38 9.65 9.59
C GLU A 32 17.82 8.29 10.00
N LEU A 33 16.51 8.07 9.80
CA LEU A 33 15.85 6.84 10.28
C LEU A 33 16.50 5.58 9.71
N ASN A 34 16.86 5.58 8.42
CA ASN A 34 17.55 4.46 7.77
C ASN A 34 18.98 4.23 8.27
N ASP A 35 19.61 5.21 8.95
CA ASP A 35 20.92 5.01 9.57
C ASP A 35 20.83 4.26 10.90
N THR A 36 19.63 4.18 11.49
CA THR A 36 19.37 3.38 12.70
C THR A 36 19.14 1.90 12.40
N LEU A 37 19.07 1.53 11.11
CA LEU A 37 18.78 0.17 10.66
C LEU A 37 20.06 -0.62 10.33
N PRO A 38 20.04 -1.96 10.47
CA PRO A 38 21.09 -2.81 9.91
C PRO A 38 21.22 -2.59 8.40
N LYS A 39 22.45 -2.68 7.87
CA LYS A 39 22.71 -2.59 6.43
C LYS A 39 22.37 -3.94 5.78
N LEU A 40 21.13 -4.07 5.34
CA LEU A 40 20.56 -5.28 4.76
C LEU A 40 20.49 -5.18 3.22
N THR A 41 20.58 -6.32 2.55
CA THR A 41 20.39 -6.46 1.10
C THR A 41 19.26 -7.42 0.83
N LEU A 42 18.56 -7.28 -0.30
CA LEU A 42 17.47 -8.18 -0.71
C LEU A 42 17.87 -9.67 -0.59
N GLU A 43 18.98 -10.06 -1.20
CA GLU A 43 19.47 -11.45 -1.18
C GLU A 43 19.76 -11.95 0.25
N GLY A 44 20.33 -11.08 1.09
CA GLY A 44 20.66 -11.41 2.48
C GLY A 44 19.45 -11.53 3.41
N VAL A 45 18.31 -10.94 3.06
CA VAL A 45 17.07 -11.06 3.85
C VAL A 45 16.15 -12.14 3.32
N LEU A 46 16.15 -12.46 2.02
CA LEU A 46 15.22 -13.43 1.46
C LEU A 46 15.42 -14.84 2.08
N PRO A 47 14.36 -15.47 2.60
CA PRO A 47 14.47 -16.82 3.11
C PRO A 47 14.62 -17.82 1.96
N LYS A 48 15.32 -18.92 2.22
CA LYS A 48 15.35 -20.06 1.31
C LYS A 48 14.05 -20.84 1.46
N VAL A 49 13.24 -20.88 0.40
CA VAL A 49 11.96 -21.58 0.37
C VAL A 49 11.93 -22.60 -0.76
N THR A 50 11.13 -23.65 -0.59
CA THR A 50 10.88 -24.66 -1.63
C THR A 50 9.49 -24.45 -2.23
N PRO A 51 9.28 -24.77 -3.52
CA PRO A 51 7.94 -24.83 -4.10
C PRO A 51 7.02 -25.76 -3.30
N ASN A 52 5.75 -25.39 -3.19
CA ASN A 52 4.68 -26.19 -2.60
C ASN A 52 3.50 -26.31 -3.58
N GLU A 53 2.38 -26.86 -3.15
CA GLU A 53 1.20 -27.04 -4.01
C GLU A 53 0.53 -25.72 -4.43
N TYR A 54 0.76 -24.64 -3.67
CA TYR A 54 0.16 -23.34 -3.90
C TYR A 54 1.05 -22.39 -4.73
N CYS A 55 2.36 -22.49 -4.56
CA CYS A 55 3.32 -21.48 -4.98
C CYS A 55 4.61 -22.09 -5.53
N ASN A 56 5.01 -21.62 -6.71
CA ASN A 56 6.28 -21.98 -7.33
C ASN A 56 6.89 -20.78 -8.09
N PRO A 57 8.21 -20.77 -8.34
CA PRO A 57 8.91 -19.65 -8.97
C PRO A 57 8.50 -19.32 -10.42
N ALA A 58 7.72 -20.17 -11.10
CA ALA A 58 7.22 -19.89 -12.45
C ALA A 58 5.93 -19.06 -12.46
N MET A 59 5.32 -18.85 -11.29
CA MET A 59 4.14 -18.01 -11.13
C MET A 59 4.53 -16.53 -11.14
N ASP A 60 3.60 -15.69 -11.59
CA ASP A 60 3.79 -14.25 -11.56
C ASP A 60 3.81 -13.73 -10.11
N ALA A 61 4.60 -12.70 -9.84
CA ALA A 61 4.84 -12.22 -8.49
C ALA A 61 3.58 -11.67 -7.78
N ASP A 62 2.63 -11.10 -8.53
CA ASP A 62 1.33 -10.66 -8.00
C ASP A 62 0.46 -11.86 -7.60
N VAL A 63 0.45 -12.92 -8.40
CA VAL A 63 -0.27 -14.16 -8.04
C VAL A 63 0.37 -14.80 -6.81
N LEU A 64 1.70 -14.82 -6.71
CA LEU A 64 2.43 -15.28 -5.52
C LEU A 64 2.09 -14.44 -4.28
N TYR A 65 2.05 -13.10 -4.42
CA TYR A 65 1.67 -12.20 -3.31
C TYR A 65 0.23 -12.47 -2.85
N GLY A 66 -0.73 -12.51 -3.77
CA GLY A 66 -2.12 -12.77 -3.45
C GLY A 66 -2.35 -14.17 -2.87
N ALA A 67 -1.61 -15.18 -3.35
CA ALA A 67 -1.62 -16.53 -2.79
C ALA A 67 -1.11 -16.53 -1.35
N GLY A 68 0.01 -15.83 -1.10
CA GLY A 68 0.55 -15.62 0.24
C GLY A 68 -0.47 -14.97 1.17
N TYR A 69 -1.15 -13.92 0.71
CA TYR A 69 -2.19 -13.23 1.48
C TYR A 69 -3.36 -14.17 1.84
N LYS A 70 -3.88 -14.92 0.86
CA LYS A 70 -4.98 -15.87 1.10
C LYS A 70 -4.61 -16.94 2.13
N LEU A 71 -3.40 -17.50 2.03
CA LEU A 71 -2.90 -18.50 2.98
C LEU A 71 -2.66 -17.89 4.37
N TYR A 72 -2.20 -16.64 4.43
CA TYR A 72 -2.02 -15.90 5.68
C TYR A 72 -3.35 -15.70 6.41
N GLU A 73 -4.40 -15.29 5.71
CA GLU A 73 -5.76 -15.15 6.27
C GLU A 73 -6.35 -16.51 6.71
N ALA A 74 -5.89 -17.60 6.11
CA ALA A 74 -6.24 -18.96 6.50
C ALA A 74 -5.34 -19.52 7.63
N GLU A 75 -4.43 -18.72 8.18
CA GLU A 75 -3.45 -19.09 9.21
C GLU A 75 -2.46 -20.20 8.77
N GLU A 76 -2.32 -20.43 7.46
CA GLU A 76 -1.37 -21.36 6.86
C GLU A 76 0.01 -20.69 6.67
N PHE A 77 0.59 -20.20 7.78
CA PHE A 77 1.75 -19.30 7.77
C PHE A 77 3.00 -19.86 7.07
N LYS A 78 3.19 -21.19 7.10
CA LYS A 78 4.33 -21.84 6.45
C LYS A 78 4.26 -21.72 4.93
N ASP A 79 3.07 -21.98 4.38
CA ASP A 79 2.85 -21.90 2.93
C ASP A 79 2.76 -20.44 2.49
N ALA A 80 2.11 -19.58 3.29
CA ALA A 80 2.10 -18.14 3.08
C ALA A 80 3.51 -17.56 2.98
N LYS A 81 4.41 -17.92 3.92
CA LYS A 81 5.82 -17.52 3.92
C LYS A 81 6.54 -17.93 2.64
N SER A 82 6.26 -19.14 2.12
CA SER A 82 6.84 -19.62 0.87
C SER A 82 6.41 -18.77 -0.32
N CYS A 83 5.12 -18.43 -0.41
CA CYS A 83 4.59 -17.56 -1.45
C CYS A 83 5.14 -16.13 -1.37
N PHE A 84 5.11 -15.53 -0.17
CA PHE A 84 5.64 -14.18 0.04
C PHE A 84 7.13 -14.07 -0.24
N ALA A 85 7.93 -15.08 0.09
CA ALA A 85 9.35 -15.10 -0.22
C ALA A 85 9.61 -15.07 -1.73
N MET A 86 8.78 -15.75 -2.53
CA MET A 86 8.89 -15.72 -3.99
C MET A 86 8.36 -14.40 -4.59
N ALA A 87 7.38 -13.76 -3.94
CA ALA A 87 6.83 -12.46 -4.37
C ALA A 87 7.73 -11.27 -3.99
N ALA A 88 8.44 -11.36 -2.86
CA ALA A 88 9.20 -10.27 -2.23
C ALA A 88 10.20 -9.51 -3.11
N PRO A 89 10.86 -10.11 -4.14
CA PRO A 89 11.69 -9.36 -5.07
C PRO A 89 10.94 -8.28 -5.86
N HIS A 90 9.62 -8.41 -6.01
CA HIS A 90 8.75 -7.48 -6.73
C HIS A 90 7.69 -6.81 -5.83
N TYR A 91 7.48 -7.34 -4.62
CA TYR A 91 6.50 -6.85 -3.66
C TYR A 91 7.16 -6.59 -2.31
N THR A 92 7.66 -5.37 -2.09
CA THR A 92 8.30 -4.98 -0.82
C THR A 92 7.42 -5.28 0.39
N ARG A 93 6.10 -5.05 0.29
CA ARG A 93 5.15 -5.34 1.38
C ARG A 93 5.12 -6.80 1.81
N ALA A 94 5.52 -7.74 0.94
CA ALA A 94 5.64 -9.15 1.31
C ALA A 94 6.54 -9.35 2.52
N PHE A 95 7.53 -8.47 2.75
CA PHE A 95 8.37 -8.50 3.94
C PHE A 95 7.62 -8.21 5.25
N CYS A 96 6.56 -7.39 5.22
CA CYS A 96 5.70 -7.20 6.39
C CYS A 96 5.01 -8.52 6.78
N TYR A 97 4.50 -9.26 5.79
CA TYR A 97 3.87 -10.57 6.00
C TYR A 97 4.87 -11.70 6.29
N LEU A 98 6.08 -11.65 5.72
CA LEU A 98 7.17 -12.57 6.08
C LEU A 98 7.55 -12.41 7.56
N SER A 99 7.56 -11.17 8.06
CA SER A 99 7.78 -10.88 9.47
C SER A 99 6.71 -11.53 10.35
N THR A 100 5.43 -11.24 10.10
CA THR A 100 4.33 -11.78 10.92
C THR A 100 4.23 -13.30 10.82
N SER A 101 4.39 -13.87 9.62
CA SER A 101 4.41 -15.33 9.43
C SER A 101 5.58 -15.98 10.18
N THR A 102 6.74 -15.34 10.21
CA THR A 102 7.90 -15.82 10.98
C THR A 102 7.67 -15.77 12.47
N ASP A 103 6.94 -14.78 12.99
CA ASP A 103 6.60 -14.73 14.42
C ASP A 103 5.75 -15.94 14.88
N GLN A 104 5.00 -16.57 13.95
CA GLN A 104 4.12 -17.71 14.22
C GLN A 104 4.83 -19.08 14.21
N GLU A 105 6.10 -19.17 13.80
CA GLU A 105 6.85 -20.44 13.71
C GLU A 105 7.29 -20.97 15.09
N GLN A 106 6.35 -21.37 15.95
CA GLN A 106 6.60 -21.69 17.37
C GLN A 106 7.60 -22.84 17.60
N ASP A 107 7.84 -23.68 16.60
CA ASP A 107 8.80 -24.78 16.60
C ASP A 107 10.27 -24.33 16.50
N ARG A 108 10.53 -23.09 16.08
CA ARG A 108 11.89 -22.53 15.98
C ARG A 108 12.34 -21.83 17.27
N PRO A 109 13.65 -21.58 17.49
CA PRO A 109 14.09 -20.77 18.62
C PRO A 109 13.61 -19.32 18.51
N LYS A 110 12.98 -18.78 19.56
CA LYS A 110 12.43 -17.40 19.56
C LYS A 110 13.45 -16.35 19.11
N ALA A 111 14.68 -16.41 19.62
CA ALA A 111 15.72 -15.44 19.28
C ALA A 111 16.09 -15.42 17.79
N GLU A 112 16.00 -16.56 17.10
CA GLU A 112 16.24 -16.62 15.66
C GLU A 112 15.08 -15.98 14.88
N ARG A 113 13.83 -16.28 15.28
CA ARG A 113 12.63 -15.68 14.67
C ARG A 113 12.61 -14.18 14.85
N ASP A 114 12.85 -13.72 16.07
CA ASP A 114 12.90 -12.31 16.43
C ASP A 114 13.87 -11.54 15.53
N ARG A 115 15.10 -12.06 15.37
CA ARG A 115 16.13 -11.45 14.51
C ARG A 115 15.72 -11.45 13.03
N GLU A 116 15.14 -12.55 12.54
CA GLU A 116 14.72 -12.66 11.14
C GLU A 116 13.54 -11.73 10.84
N SER A 117 12.52 -11.73 11.69
CA SER A 117 11.37 -10.83 11.63
C SER A 117 11.80 -9.36 11.67
N PHE A 118 12.70 -8.99 12.59
CA PHE A 118 13.24 -7.63 12.64
C PHE A 118 13.94 -7.24 11.33
N ASN A 119 14.74 -8.15 10.75
CA ASN A 119 15.41 -7.88 9.47
C ASN A 119 14.42 -7.68 8.33
N TYR A 120 13.30 -8.41 8.28
CA TYR A 120 12.25 -8.19 7.28
C TYR A 120 11.61 -6.80 7.42
N ILE A 121 11.22 -6.42 8.64
CA ILE A 121 10.63 -5.10 8.91
C ILE A 121 11.66 -4.00 8.60
N ALA A 122 12.90 -4.13 9.06
CA ALA A 122 13.96 -3.15 8.82
C ALA A 122 14.25 -2.98 7.32
N TYR A 123 14.34 -4.08 6.57
CA TYR A 123 14.54 -4.01 5.13
C TYR A 123 13.36 -3.31 4.45
N SER A 124 12.13 -3.73 4.73
CA SER A 124 10.93 -3.14 4.13
C SER A 124 10.77 -1.65 4.46
N ALA A 125 10.99 -1.25 5.72
CA ALA A 125 10.94 0.15 6.13
C ALA A 125 12.05 1.00 5.47
N SER A 126 13.23 0.42 5.21
CA SER A 126 14.29 1.09 4.44
C SER A 126 13.87 1.39 2.99
N GLN A 127 12.93 0.60 2.46
CA GLN A 127 12.33 0.74 1.14
C GLN A 127 11.03 1.57 1.15
N ASN A 128 10.75 2.32 2.22
CA ASN A 128 9.57 3.21 2.36
C ASN A 128 8.21 2.48 2.44
N ASP A 129 8.19 1.25 2.95
CA ASP A 129 6.95 0.51 3.17
C ASP A 129 6.24 0.96 4.46
N TRP A 130 5.03 1.51 4.36
CA TRP A 130 4.32 2.07 5.52
C TRP A 130 3.95 1.03 6.59
N CYS A 131 3.69 -0.22 6.20
CA CYS A 131 3.40 -1.33 7.11
C CYS A 131 4.61 -1.62 8.00
N ALA A 132 5.78 -1.71 7.36
CA ALA A 132 7.03 -1.93 8.05
C ALA A 132 7.50 -0.72 8.88
N GLU A 133 7.25 0.51 8.44
CA GLU A 133 7.55 1.70 9.25
C GLU A 133 6.74 1.73 10.55
N TYR A 134 5.47 1.31 10.49
CA TYR A 134 4.68 1.12 11.70
C TYR A 134 5.20 -0.05 12.56
N GLY A 135 5.66 -1.13 11.91
CA GLY A 135 6.37 -2.22 12.58
C GLY A 135 7.63 -1.73 13.33
N MET A 136 8.41 -0.84 12.74
CA MET A 136 9.57 -0.23 13.40
C MET A 136 9.16 0.62 14.60
N TYR A 137 8.04 1.37 14.50
CA TYR A 137 7.47 2.06 15.66
C TYR A 137 7.16 1.07 16.79
N ALA A 138 6.42 -0.01 16.51
CA ALA A 138 6.05 -0.99 17.51
C ALA A 138 7.29 -1.62 18.17
N THR A 139 8.28 -2.02 17.37
CA THR A 139 9.52 -2.62 17.88
C THR A 139 10.25 -1.72 18.87
N TYR A 140 10.49 -0.45 18.51
CA TYR A 140 11.18 0.48 19.40
C TYR A 140 10.30 0.97 20.56
N TRP A 141 8.98 1.04 20.36
CA TRP A 141 8.06 1.47 21.41
C TRP A 141 7.95 0.45 22.53
N PHE A 142 7.89 -0.84 22.20
CA PHE A 142 7.75 -1.92 23.18
C PHE A 142 9.09 -2.53 23.61
N GLY A 143 10.15 -2.38 22.81
CA GLY A 143 11.42 -3.06 23.04
C GLY A 143 11.30 -4.57 22.78
N ASP A 144 10.89 -4.93 21.56
CA ASP A 144 10.69 -6.33 21.15
C ASP A 144 11.83 -6.84 20.24
N LYS A 145 11.76 -8.11 19.85
CA LYS A 145 12.67 -8.75 18.87
C LYS A 145 14.17 -8.61 19.21
N GLY A 146 14.50 -8.51 20.50
CA GLY A 146 15.88 -8.32 20.97
C GLY A 146 16.39 -6.88 20.85
N ILE A 147 15.52 -5.93 20.53
CA ILE A 147 15.80 -4.50 20.42
C ILE A 147 15.36 -3.80 21.72
N ALA A 148 16.19 -2.89 22.23
CA ALA A 148 15.86 -2.12 23.42
C ALA A 148 14.77 -1.07 23.12
N GLN A 149 13.92 -0.78 24.10
CA GLN A 149 12.94 0.28 24.00
C GLN A 149 13.64 1.64 23.78
N ASP A 150 13.21 2.36 22.75
CA ASP A 150 13.59 3.74 22.46
C ASP A 150 12.36 4.49 21.96
N LYS A 151 11.64 5.12 22.90
CA LYS A 151 10.39 5.83 22.59
C LYS A 151 10.61 7.04 21.67
N HIS A 152 11.78 7.67 21.72
CA HIS A 152 12.06 8.81 20.84
C HIS A 152 12.26 8.35 19.41
N LEU A 153 13.00 7.26 19.19
CA LEU A 153 13.15 6.67 17.87
C LEU A 153 11.82 6.10 17.36
N ALA A 154 11.05 5.46 18.23
CA ALA A 154 9.72 4.94 17.89
C ALA A 154 8.80 6.04 17.33
N VAL A 155 8.67 7.17 18.03
CA VAL A 155 7.82 8.29 17.56
C VAL A 155 8.27 8.82 16.22
N ARG A 156 9.58 8.85 15.92
CA ARG A 156 10.08 9.24 14.60
C ARG A 156 9.66 8.25 13.50
N TRP A 157 9.67 6.95 13.78
CA TRP A 157 9.14 5.94 12.85
C TRP A 157 7.62 6.06 12.66
N LEU A 158 6.88 6.35 13.74
CA LEU A 158 5.44 6.63 13.69
C LEU A 158 5.15 7.85 12.79
N GLU A 159 5.91 8.93 12.95
CA GLU A 159 5.82 10.13 12.11
C GLU A 159 6.09 9.81 10.63
N ARG A 160 7.08 8.95 10.33
CA ARG A 160 7.35 8.54 8.95
C ARG A 160 6.18 7.73 8.35
N SER A 161 5.65 6.75 9.08
CA SER A 161 4.49 5.97 8.64
C SER A 161 3.25 6.85 8.43
N ALA A 162 3.01 7.82 9.33
CA ALA A 162 1.92 8.79 9.19
C ALA A 162 2.09 9.70 7.97
N LEU A 163 3.32 10.12 7.68
CA LEU A 163 3.65 10.88 6.46
C LEU A 163 3.49 10.04 5.19
N HIS A 164 3.73 8.74 5.25
CA HIS A 164 3.40 7.85 4.14
C HIS A 164 1.90 7.60 3.96
N GLY A 165 1.03 8.12 4.83
CA GLY A 165 -0.41 8.06 4.64
C GLY A 165 -1.12 6.97 5.43
N ASN A 166 -0.42 6.24 6.30
CA ASN A 166 -1.05 5.20 7.13
C ASN A 166 -2.02 5.85 8.14
N PRO A 167 -3.33 5.50 8.12
CA PRO A 167 -4.34 6.13 8.98
C PRO A 167 -4.10 5.91 10.49
N GLU A 168 -3.60 4.74 10.89
CA GLU A 168 -3.43 4.40 12.31
C GLU A 168 -2.34 5.25 13.00
N PRO A 169 -1.14 5.43 12.41
CA PRO A 169 -0.16 6.42 12.85
C PRO A 169 -0.66 7.86 12.83
N GLN A 170 -1.44 8.26 11.82
CA GLN A 170 -2.01 9.61 11.77
C GLN A 170 -2.94 9.85 12.97
N GLN A 171 -3.82 8.90 13.26
CA GLN A 171 -4.72 8.94 14.41
C GLN A 171 -3.93 8.98 15.72
N SER A 172 -2.94 8.10 15.87
CA SER A 172 -2.09 8.04 17.07
C SER A 172 -1.38 9.38 17.34
N LEU A 173 -0.91 10.06 16.29
CA LEU A 173 -0.28 11.38 16.42
C LEU A 173 -1.29 12.50 16.72
N ALA A 174 -2.52 12.40 16.21
CA ALA A 174 -3.61 13.32 16.54
C ALA A 174 -3.99 13.20 18.02
N ASP A 175 -4.22 11.97 18.50
CA ASP A 175 -4.64 11.69 19.87
C ASP A 175 -3.54 12.10 20.87
N ALA A 176 -2.28 11.73 20.63
CA ALA A 176 -1.17 12.13 21.49
C ALA A 176 -0.96 13.66 21.52
N ALA A 177 -1.24 14.35 20.42
CA ALA A 177 -1.20 15.81 20.37
C ALA A 177 -2.33 16.44 21.20
N GLU A 178 -3.55 15.89 21.12
CA GLU A 178 -4.67 16.35 21.94
C GLU A 178 -4.42 16.10 23.45
N GLU A 179 -3.93 14.91 23.81
CA GLU A 179 -3.59 14.54 25.20
C GLU A 179 -2.52 15.45 25.80
N SER A 180 -1.52 15.85 24.99
CA SER A 180 -0.46 16.77 25.42
C SER A 180 -0.86 18.25 25.38
N GLY A 181 -2.07 18.57 24.91
CA GLY A 181 -2.57 19.95 24.77
C GLY A 181 -2.05 20.71 23.54
N ASP A 182 -1.31 20.04 22.63
CA ASP A 182 -0.88 20.60 21.34
C ASP A 182 -2.04 20.55 20.34
N LEU A 183 -3.07 21.36 20.59
CA LEU A 183 -4.30 21.41 19.78
C LEU A 183 -4.02 21.82 18.32
N VAL A 184 -2.93 22.56 18.07
CA VAL A 184 -2.51 22.97 16.72
C VAL A 184 -2.04 21.76 15.91
N LYS A 185 -1.21 20.89 16.51
CA LYS A 185 -0.77 19.64 15.87
C LYS A 185 -1.92 18.66 15.73
N ALA A 186 -2.76 18.51 16.76
CA ALA A 186 -3.94 17.65 16.70
C ALA A 186 -4.86 18.05 15.54
N TYR A 187 -5.16 19.35 15.40
CA TYR A 187 -5.97 19.89 14.31
C TYR A 187 -5.39 19.54 12.94
N ALA A 188 -4.07 19.70 12.76
CA ALA A 188 -3.43 19.43 11.49
C ALA A 188 -3.54 17.96 11.07
N TRP A 189 -3.31 17.01 12.00
CA TRP A 189 -3.45 15.58 11.72
C TRP A 189 -4.91 15.18 11.51
N LEU A 190 -5.83 15.62 12.37
CA LEU A 190 -7.27 15.34 12.20
C LEU A 190 -7.77 15.82 10.85
N LYS A 191 -7.32 16.98 10.37
CA LYS A 191 -7.70 17.49 9.05
C LYS A 191 -7.08 16.72 7.88
N ILE A 192 -5.93 16.06 8.06
CA ILE A 192 -5.39 15.11 7.07
C ILE A 192 -6.26 13.85 7.02
N ILE A 193 -6.63 13.34 8.19
CA ILE A 193 -7.45 12.13 8.37
C ILE A 193 -8.82 12.33 7.71
N ASP A 194 -9.46 13.48 7.94
CA ASP A 194 -10.81 13.88 7.51
C ASP A 194 -11.12 13.57 6.01
N ASN A 195 -11.37 12.29 5.70
CA ASN A 195 -12.03 11.75 4.50
C ASN A 195 -13.24 10.88 4.87
N THR A 196 -13.57 10.80 6.15
CA THR A 196 -14.73 10.10 6.65
C THR A 196 -15.92 11.06 6.63
N GLU A 197 -17.13 10.55 6.47
CA GLU A 197 -18.34 11.36 6.74
C GLU A 197 -18.39 11.80 8.22
N ASP A 198 -17.63 11.12 9.09
CA ASP A 198 -17.47 11.47 10.49
C ASP A 198 -16.37 12.52 10.69
N THR A 199 -16.79 13.76 10.90
CA THR A 199 -15.95 14.92 11.22
C THR A 199 -15.99 15.26 12.72
N SER A 200 -16.60 14.40 13.55
CA SER A 200 -16.95 14.71 14.93
C SER A 200 -15.75 15.02 15.82
N GLN A 201 -14.62 14.31 15.63
CA GLN A 201 -13.41 14.55 16.40
C GLN A 201 -12.79 15.91 16.07
N LEU A 202 -12.71 16.26 14.78
CA LEU A 202 -12.17 17.55 14.35
C LEU A 202 -13.06 18.71 14.83
N ASP A 203 -14.38 18.55 14.76
CA ASP A 203 -15.32 19.58 15.21
C ASP A 203 -15.32 19.76 16.73
N ALA A 204 -15.22 18.66 17.48
CA ALA A 204 -15.04 18.72 18.93
C ALA A 204 -13.73 19.42 19.32
N LEU A 205 -12.64 19.17 18.59
CA LEU A 205 -11.35 19.84 18.81
C LEU A 205 -11.46 21.34 18.52
N LYS A 206 -12.08 21.75 17.40
CA LYS A 206 -12.30 23.17 17.04
C LYS A 206 -13.03 23.93 18.15
N GLY A 207 -14.00 23.29 18.81
CA GLY A 207 -14.74 23.88 19.94
C GLY A 207 -13.87 24.22 21.16
N LYS A 208 -12.69 23.58 21.29
CA LYS A 208 -11.71 23.82 22.35
C LYS A 208 -10.63 24.84 21.96
N MET A 209 -10.55 25.24 20.70
CA MET A 209 -9.46 26.05 20.15
C MET A 209 -9.83 27.54 20.07
N SER A 210 -8.84 28.39 20.35
CA SER A 210 -8.91 29.83 20.06
C SER A 210 -8.82 30.13 18.56
N PRO A 211 -9.26 31.31 18.09
CA PRO A 211 -9.06 31.74 16.70
C PRO A 211 -7.59 31.71 16.25
N GLY A 212 -6.65 32.06 17.14
CA GLY A 212 -5.22 32.01 16.85
C GLY A 212 -4.71 30.57 16.66
N GLN A 213 -5.17 29.64 17.50
CA GLN A 213 -4.84 28.22 17.34
C GLN A 213 -5.45 27.62 16.09
N LEU A 214 -6.67 28.02 15.70
CA LEU A 214 -7.29 27.58 14.44
C LEU A 214 -6.48 28.05 13.24
N ALA A 215 -6.06 29.32 13.21
CA ALA A 215 -5.21 29.85 12.14
C ALA A 215 -3.84 29.14 12.07
N ALA A 216 -3.21 28.90 13.23
CA ALA A 216 -1.95 28.14 13.30
C ALA A 216 -2.14 26.67 12.86
N GLY A 217 -3.25 26.05 13.26
CA GLY A 217 -3.63 24.69 12.84
C GLY A 217 -3.81 24.60 11.33
N GLU A 218 -4.44 25.60 10.72
CA GLU A 218 -4.61 25.67 9.27
C GLU A 218 -3.29 25.80 8.53
N GLN A 219 -2.38 26.65 9.02
CA GLN A 219 -1.03 26.75 8.47
C GLN A 219 -0.31 25.40 8.58
N ARG A 220 -0.36 24.77 9.77
CA ARG A 220 0.31 23.49 10.02
C ARG A 220 -0.25 22.37 9.17
N PHE A 221 -1.55 22.34 8.95
CA PHE A 221 -2.21 21.42 8.02
C PHE A 221 -1.66 21.57 6.60
N ASN A 222 -1.50 22.80 6.10
CA ASN A 222 -0.99 23.02 4.74
C ASN A 222 0.47 22.56 4.58
N GLU A 223 1.32 22.81 5.59
CA GLU A 223 2.70 22.29 5.64
C GLU A 223 2.71 20.76 5.63
N LEU A 224 1.83 20.15 6.42
CA LEU A 224 1.74 18.71 6.57
C LEU A 224 1.21 18.04 5.30
N LYS A 225 0.15 18.59 4.70
CA LYS A 225 -0.46 18.11 3.45
C LYS A 225 0.54 18.04 2.29
N ALA A 226 1.52 18.94 2.24
CA ALA A 226 2.55 18.92 1.21
C ALA A 226 3.57 17.77 1.38
N ARG A 227 3.63 17.16 2.57
CA ARG A 227 4.58 16.09 2.91
C ARG A 227 3.91 14.72 3.01
N VAL A 228 2.63 14.69 3.36
CA VAL A 228 1.87 13.46 3.47
C VAL A 228 1.60 12.90 2.06
N THR A 229 1.88 11.62 1.85
CA THR A 229 1.54 10.90 0.62
C THR A 229 0.06 11.09 0.31
N SER A 230 -0.25 11.47 -0.93
CA SER A 230 -1.63 11.75 -1.32
C SER A 230 -2.52 10.51 -1.18
N LYS A 231 -3.79 10.72 -0.84
CA LYS A 231 -4.81 9.65 -0.77
C LYS A 231 -4.88 8.83 -2.06
N GLN A 232 -4.74 9.48 -3.23
CA GLN A 232 -4.73 8.78 -4.52
C GLN A 232 -3.61 7.75 -4.62
N VAL A 233 -2.39 8.11 -4.23
CA VAL A 233 -1.25 7.19 -4.23
C VAL A 233 -1.50 6.01 -3.28
N MET A 234 -2.03 6.27 -2.08
CA MET A 234 -2.39 5.20 -1.15
C MET A 234 -3.47 4.27 -1.70
N TYR A 235 -4.47 4.82 -2.40
CA TYR A 235 -5.50 4.02 -3.06
C TYR A 235 -4.95 3.21 -4.24
N ASP A 236 -3.99 3.77 -4.99
CA ASP A 236 -3.35 3.05 -6.09
C ASP A 236 -2.51 1.89 -5.57
N GLU A 237 -1.73 2.08 -4.49
CA GLU A 237 -1.00 1.00 -3.82
C GLU A 237 -1.95 -0.09 -3.30
N ALA A 238 -3.00 0.28 -2.56
CA ALA A 238 -3.99 -0.67 -2.06
C ALA A 238 -4.72 -1.41 -3.20
N ARG A 239 -4.96 -0.73 -4.33
CA ARG A 239 -5.57 -1.35 -5.51
C ARG A 239 -4.65 -2.38 -6.15
N ASP A 240 -3.35 -2.17 -6.14
CA ASP A 240 -2.39 -3.12 -6.72
C ASP A 240 -2.28 -4.40 -5.86
N GLU A 241 -2.36 -4.27 -4.53
CA GLU A 241 -2.50 -5.42 -3.61
C GLU A 241 -3.82 -6.15 -3.81
N GLU A 242 -4.92 -5.42 -3.97
CA GLU A 242 -6.23 -5.98 -4.25
C GLU A 242 -6.24 -6.76 -5.57
N VAL A 243 -5.60 -6.24 -6.63
CA VAL A 243 -5.44 -6.92 -7.92
C VAL A 243 -4.68 -8.24 -7.76
N ALA A 244 -3.64 -8.28 -6.93
CA ALA A 244 -2.90 -9.50 -6.62
C ALA A 244 -3.78 -10.55 -5.95
N ILE A 245 -4.59 -10.15 -4.96
CA ILE A 245 -5.54 -11.04 -4.25
C ILE A 245 -6.56 -11.63 -5.22
N PHE A 246 -7.25 -10.81 -6.02
CA PHE A 246 -8.21 -11.31 -7.01
C PHE A 246 -7.54 -12.22 -8.05
N SER A 247 -6.32 -11.89 -8.49
CA SER A 247 -5.59 -12.71 -9.46
C SER A 247 -5.26 -14.09 -8.90
N ALA A 248 -4.87 -14.16 -7.63
CA ALA A 248 -4.57 -15.43 -6.95
C ALA A 248 -5.82 -16.27 -6.70
N GLU A 249 -6.93 -15.67 -6.24
CA GLU A 249 -8.22 -16.36 -6.09
C GLU A 249 -8.66 -17.01 -7.39
N ILE A 250 -8.63 -16.25 -8.49
CA ILE A 250 -8.99 -16.76 -9.80
C ILE A 250 -8.01 -17.84 -10.27
N HIS A 251 -6.71 -17.68 -9.98
CA HIS A 251 -5.70 -18.67 -10.37
C HIS A 251 -5.95 -20.04 -9.72
N PHE A 252 -6.37 -20.08 -8.46
CA PHE A 252 -6.62 -21.34 -7.75
C PHE A 252 -7.80 -22.12 -8.32
N ASP A 253 -8.89 -21.45 -8.69
CA ASP A 253 -10.10 -22.11 -9.19
C ASP A 253 -10.14 -22.20 -10.73
N LEU A 254 -9.49 -21.28 -11.44
CA LEU A 254 -9.54 -21.15 -12.90
C LEU A 254 -8.16 -20.76 -13.49
N PRO A 255 -7.14 -21.62 -13.38
CA PRO A 255 -5.74 -21.28 -13.72
C PRO A 255 -5.53 -20.89 -15.19
N ASP A 256 -6.37 -21.39 -16.10
CA ASP A 256 -6.28 -21.11 -17.54
C ASP A 256 -7.03 -19.83 -17.97
N LEU A 257 -7.79 -19.15 -17.09
CA LEU A 257 -8.65 -18.03 -17.47
C LEU A 257 -7.86 -16.89 -18.16
N PHE A 258 -6.67 -16.59 -17.62
CA PHE A 258 -5.78 -15.54 -18.12
C PHE A 258 -4.67 -16.06 -19.03
N LYS A 259 -4.73 -17.33 -19.45
CA LYS A 259 -3.73 -17.91 -20.35
C LYS A 259 -3.57 -17.07 -21.62
N GLY A 260 -2.31 -16.78 -21.96
CA GLY A 260 -1.96 -15.95 -23.11
C GLY A 260 -1.93 -14.44 -22.85
N MET A 261 -2.23 -13.98 -21.63
CA MET A 261 -1.99 -12.60 -21.22
C MET A 261 -0.61 -12.50 -20.54
N THR A 262 0.09 -11.39 -20.80
CA THR A 262 1.21 -10.96 -19.97
C THR A 262 0.72 -10.54 -18.57
N THR A 263 1.63 -10.49 -17.59
CA THR A 263 1.35 -10.00 -16.24
C THR A 263 0.69 -8.61 -16.26
N ALA A 264 1.25 -7.67 -17.04
CA ALA A 264 0.74 -6.32 -17.15
C ALA A 264 -0.68 -6.27 -17.75
N GLU A 265 -0.96 -7.08 -18.77
CA GLU A 265 -2.31 -7.16 -19.35
C GLU A 265 -3.31 -7.74 -18.35
N ARG A 266 -2.93 -8.79 -17.59
CA ARG A 266 -3.80 -9.37 -16.56
C ARG A 266 -4.11 -8.32 -15.48
N GLN A 267 -3.07 -7.68 -14.93
CA GLN A 267 -3.24 -6.67 -13.89
C GLN A 267 -4.12 -5.52 -14.36
N ALA A 268 -3.90 -5.00 -15.58
CA ALA A 268 -4.71 -3.94 -16.16
C ALA A 268 -6.19 -4.37 -16.33
N PHE A 269 -6.41 -5.60 -16.80
CA PHE A 269 -7.76 -6.15 -16.94
C PHE A 269 -8.47 -6.28 -15.59
N VAL A 270 -7.81 -6.90 -14.61
CA VAL A 270 -8.35 -7.11 -13.26
C VAL A 270 -8.64 -5.77 -12.60
N LYS A 271 -7.71 -4.82 -12.65
CA LYS A 271 -7.88 -3.45 -12.10
C LYS A 271 -9.08 -2.72 -12.71
N ALA A 272 -9.24 -2.79 -14.03
CA ALA A 272 -10.37 -2.19 -14.73
C ALA A 272 -11.70 -2.86 -14.39
N ALA A 273 -11.71 -4.19 -14.28
CA ALA A 273 -12.89 -4.96 -13.91
C ALA A 273 -13.34 -4.67 -12.46
N ILE A 274 -12.41 -4.56 -11.50
CA ILE A 274 -12.72 -4.15 -10.12
C ILE A 274 -13.36 -2.76 -10.09
N ALA A 275 -12.77 -1.78 -10.77
CA ALA A 275 -13.32 -0.43 -10.84
C ALA A 275 -14.73 -0.44 -11.42
N LYS A 276 -14.92 -1.08 -12.58
CA LYS A 276 -16.22 -1.17 -13.24
C LYS A 276 -17.27 -1.91 -12.41
N ALA A 277 -16.88 -2.93 -11.66
CA ALA A 277 -17.77 -3.65 -10.74
C ALA A 277 -18.28 -2.73 -9.63
N ARG A 278 -17.37 -2.01 -8.96
CA ARG A 278 -17.69 -1.09 -7.85
C ARG A 278 -18.52 0.10 -8.32
N ASP A 279 -18.10 0.76 -9.39
CA ASP A 279 -18.80 1.93 -9.95
C ASP A 279 -20.23 1.60 -10.41
N SER A 280 -20.52 0.32 -10.68
CA SER A 280 -21.85 -0.13 -11.05
C SER A 280 -22.86 -0.12 -9.89
N GLY A 281 -22.39 -0.22 -8.65
CA GLY A 281 -23.24 -0.41 -7.46
C GLY A 281 -24.07 -1.70 -7.49
N LYS A 282 -23.71 -2.69 -8.31
CA LYS A 282 -24.47 -3.95 -8.48
C LYS A 282 -23.94 -5.13 -7.67
N PHE A 283 -22.80 -4.97 -7.00
CA PHE A 283 -22.08 -6.02 -6.30
C PHE A 283 -21.58 -5.50 -4.95
N ASP A 284 -22.13 -6.01 -3.86
CA ASP A 284 -21.76 -5.61 -2.50
C ASP A 284 -20.73 -6.55 -1.86
N LEU A 285 -20.58 -7.76 -2.42
CA LEU A 285 -19.71 -8.81 -1.88
C LEU A 285 -18.42 -8.92 -2.68
N HIS A 286 -17.29 -9.06 -1.98
CA HIS A 286 -15.98 -9.36 -2.57
C HIS A 286 -16.06 -10.51 -3.59
N TYR A 287 -16.70 -11.61 -3.20
CA TYR A 287 -16.85 -12.79 -4.05
C TYR A 287 -17.69 -12.53 -5.33
N ALA A 288 -18.64 -11.59 -5.30
CA ALA A 288 -19.37 -11.19 -6.50
C ALA A 288 -18.47 -10.39 -7.46
N VAL A 289 -17.54 -9.59 -6.94
CA VAL A 289 -16.52 -8.92 -7.76
C VAL A 289 -15.58 -9.93 -8.41
N THR A 290 -15.10 -10.96 -7.69
CA THR A 290 -14.29 -12.06 -8.27
C THR A 290 -15.02 -12.73 -9.43
N GLN A 291 -16.29 -13.08 -9.23
CA GLN A 291 -17.14 -13.67 -10.28
C GLN A 291 -17.37 -12.71 -11.45
N TYR A 292 -17.53 -11.41 -11.21
CA TYR A 292 -17.64 -10.41 -12.28
C TYR A 292 -16.39 -10.35 -13.16
N ILE A 293 -15.19 -10.39 -12.56
CA ILE A 293 -13.92 -10.40 -13.27
C ILE A 293 -13.85 -11.64 -14.19
N ILE A 294 -14.20 -12.81 -13.65
CA ILE A 294 -14.23 -14.07 -14.40
C ILE A 294 -15.19 -13.99 -15.58
N VAL A 295 -16.44 -13.61 -15.33
CA VAL A 295 -17.48 -13.56 -16.38
C VAL A 295 -17.14 -12.51 -17.44
N SER A 296 -16.55 -11.38 -17.05
CA SER A 296 -16.08 -10.34 -17.98
C SER A 296 -14.95 -10.85 -18.87
N ARG A 297 -14.03 -11.66 -18.33
CA ARG A 297 -12.94 -12.23 -19.12
C ARG A 297 -13.46 -13.27 -20.12
N LEU A 298 -14.38 -14.13 -19.70
CA LEU A 298 -15.05 -15.10 -20.57
C LEU A 298 -15.84 -14.42 -21.69
N ALA A 299 -16.55 -13.33 -21.36
CA ALA A 299 -17.24 -12.50 -22.35
C ALA A 299 -16.26 -11.90 -23.36
N GLN A 300 -15.15 -11.32 -22.90
CA GLN A 300 -14.12 -10.74 -23.77
C GLN A 300 -13.52 -11.76 -24.75
N GLN A 301 -13.34 -13.02 -24.32
CA GLN A 301 -12.76 -14.09 -25.15
C GLN A 301 -13.72 -14.62 -26.23
N ARG A 302 -15.02 -14.70 -25.94
CA ARG A 302 -15.99 -15.42 -26.79
C ARG A 302 -17.02 -14.53 -27.46
N TYR A 303 -17.31 -13.38 -26.86
CA TYR A 303 -18.36 -12.45 -27.30
C TYR A 303 -17.84 -10.99 -27.22
N PRO A 304 -16.90 -10.59 -28.10
CA PRO A 304 -16.33 -9.25 -28.09
C PRO A 304 -17.41 -8.17 -28.14
N GLY A 305 -17.29 -7.16 -27.26
CA GLY A 305 -18.26 -6.05 -27.15
C GLY A 305 -19.44 -6.29 -26.22
N VAL A 306 -19.60 -7.49 -25.64
CA VAL A 306 -20.61 -7.74 -24.61
C VAL A 306 -20.25 -7.02 -23.32
N ASP A 307 -21.15 -6.13 -22.87
CA ASP A 307 -21.10 -5.58 -21.51
C ASP A 307 -21.92 -6.46 -20.55
N VAL A 308 -21.22 -7.21 -19.70
CA VAL A 308 -21.80 -8.10 -18.69
C VAL A 308 -22.80 -7.36 -17.79
N LEU A 309 -22.56 -6.09 -17.46
CA LEU A 309 -23.42 -5.31 -16.58
C LEU A 309 -24.79 -4.99 -17.18
N GLN A 310 -24.93 -5.06 -18.51
CA GLN A 310 -26.19 -4.78 -19.21
C GLN A 310 -27.10 -6.00 -19.32
N ASN A 311 -26.61 -7.19 -18.93
CA ASN A 311 -27.41 -8.41 -18.94
C ASN A 311 -27.88 -8.75 -17.52
N PRO A 312 -29.17 -8.55 -17.18
CA PRO A 312 -29.66 -8.80 -15.83
C PRO A 312 -29.55 -10.28 -15.43
N LYS A 313 -29.54 -11.23 -16.39
CA LYS A 313 -29.33 -12.65 -16.08
C LYS A 313 -27.88 -12.95 -15.69
N LEU A 314 -26.91 -12.27 -16.31
CA LEU A 314 -25.51 -12.40 -15.92
C LEU A 314 -25.27 -11.76 -14.56
N VAL A 315 -25.79 -10.56 -14.32
CA VAL A 315 -25.69 -9.88 -13.01
C VAL A 315 -26.30 -10.75 -11.90
N ALA A 316 -27.47 -11.35 -12.13
CA ALA A 316 -28.08 -12.26 -11.17
C ALA A 316 -27.26 -13.54 -10.95
N ALA A 317 -26.63 -14.09 -11.99
CA ALA A 317 -25.75 -15.26 -11.84
C ALA A 317 -24.51 -14.92 -11.03
N ILE A 318 -23.88 -13.76 -11.27
CA ILE A 318 -22.71 -13.28 -10.52
C ILE A 318 -23.03 -13.02 -9.05
N ASN A 319 -24.20 -12.46 -8.73
CA ASN A 319 -24.60 -12.23 -7.34
C ASN A 319 -24.96 -13.53 -6.58
N ASN A 320 -25.11 -14.66 -7.27
CA ASN A 320 -25.33 -15.94 -6.59
C ASN A 320 -24.00 -16.57 -6.14
N VAL A 321 -23.40 -15.99 -5.11
CA VAL A 321 -22.06 -16.36 -4.61
C VAL A 321 -21.92 -17.81 -4.12
N ASN A 322 -23.03 -18.49 -3.81
CA ASN A 322 -23.02 -19.85 -3.27
C ASN A 322 -22.71 -20.94 -4.31
N ASP A 323 -22.80 -20.64 -5.61
CA ASP A 323 -22.59 -21.64 -6.66
C ASP A 323 -21.09 -22.02 -6.80
N GLY A 324 -20.18 -21.15 -6.36
CA GLY A 324 -18.74 -21.28 -6.57
C GLY A 324 -18.27 -20.71 -7.92
N LEU A 325 -16.98 -20.36 -8.04
CA LEU A 325 -16.42 -19.66 -9.21
C LEU A 325 -16.61 -20.44 -10.52
N GLU A 326 -16.30 -21.74 -10.53
CA GLU A 326 -16.42 -22.59 -11.72
C GLU A 326 -17.87 -22.74 -12.20
N ALA A 327 -18.81 -22.96 -11.27
CA ALA A 327 -20.20 -23.15 -11.61
C ALA A 327 -20.82 -21.85 -12.16
N THR A 328 -20.51 -20.71 -11.54
CA THR A 328 -20.94 -19.39 -12.04
C THR A 328 -20.35 -19.10 -13.42
N ALA A 329 -19.09 -19.43 -13.66
CA ALA A 329 -18.45 -19.31 -14.97
C ALA A 329 -19.20 -20.11 -16.04
N LYS A 330 -19.48 -21.40 -15.77
CA LYS A 330 -20.22 -22.29 -16.68
C LYS A 330 -21.65 -21.79 -16.95
N LYS A 331 -22.37 -21.38 -15.91
CA LYS A 331 -23.73 -20.84 -15.99
C LYS A 331 -23.77 -19.55 -16.81
N SER A 332 -22.81 -18.66 -16.59
CA SER A 332 -22.69 -17.39 -17.31
C SER A 332 -22.36 -17.58 -18.78
N LEU A 333 -21.48 -18.53 -19.13
CA LEU A 333 -21.23 -18.94 -20.51
C LEU A 333 -22.50 -19.45 -21.20
N ALA A 334 -23.29 -20.28 -20.52
CA ALA A 334 -24.55 -20.78 -21.07
C ALA A 334 -25.59 -19.66 -21.27
N ILE A 335 -25.61 -18.64 -20.40
CA ILE A 335 -26.44 -17.44 -20.58
C ILE A 335 -25.96 -16.67 -21.81
N MET A 336 -24.65 -16.40 -21.92
CA MET A 336 -24.09 -15.65 -23.04
C MET A 336 -24.36 -16.34 -24.39
N GLN A 337 -24.16 -17.66 -24.47
CA GLN A 337 -24.44 -18.45 -25.68
C GLN A 337 -25.90 -18.35 -26.15
N LYS A 338 -26.84 -18.16 -25.22
CA LYS A 338 -28.27 -17.98 -25.56
C LYS A 338 -28.62 -16.54 -25.88
N SER A 339 -27.90 -15.58 -25.29
CA SER A 339 -28.18 -14.14 -25.40
C SER A 339 -27.45 -13.46 -26.56
N TYR A 340 -26.29 -13.98 -26.96
CA TYR A 340 -25.39 -13.38 -27.94
C TYR A 340 -25.01 -14.43 -28.98
N LYS A 341 -25.07 -14.04 -30.26
CA LYS A 341 -24.76 -14.92 -31.40
C LYS A 341 -23.30 -14.80 -31.81
#